data_AF-A0A7W7FHI2-F1
#
_entry.id   AF-A0A7W7FHI2-F1
#
_cell.length_a   1.000
_cell.length_b   1.000
_cell.length_c   1.000
_cell.angle_alpha   90.00
_cell.angle_beta   90.00
_cell.angle_gamma   90.00
#
_symmetry.space_group_name_H-M   'P 1'
#
loop_
_entity.id
_entity.type
_entity.pdbx_description
1 polymer ?
#
loop_
_entity_poly.entity_id
_entity_poly.type
_entity_poly.pdbx_seq_one_letter_code
_entity_poly.pdbx_strand_id
1 'polypeptide(L)'
;MRPRLLAALGGTVVLLAALVGCATPGAAGPGGSVPDGGAADSAPAWEVDAGWIAGGTMIAVVTYGSSSCAPVLGEVAEVDGVVDVTLRDPEAEACTDDLVPQPLAVPVPAGVEPRDGARVTVSLGDARGDIDLPAYTGDPVEEFTPSAGWVGDDAIALLTWGSSSCRPIVESVSVKSAASVVVTFATPDADQVCTMDMAPQLTVAQLDPDVEVDRDATVTLGVLDAAETVSIR
;
A
#
# COMPACT_ATOMS: atom_id res chain seq x y z
N MET A 1 12.54 -55.74 -39.97
CA MET A 1 13.84 -56.43 -40.18
C MET A 1 14.90 -55.78 -39.28
N ARG A 2 15.91 -56.54 -38.84
CA ARG A 2 17.18 -56.12 -38.16
C ARG A 2 18.35 -56.81 -38.93
N PRO A 3 19.66 -56.54 -38.72
CA PRO A 3 20.35 -55.50 -37.91
C PRO A 3 20.81 -54.35 -38.86
N ARG A 4 21.85 -53.50 -38.69
CA ARG A 4 23.06 -53.33 -37.82
C ARG A 4 23.22 -51.83 -37.44
N LEU A 5 23.93 -51.35 -36.41
CA LEU A 5 25.02 -51.85 -35.53
C LEU A 5 26.47 -51.61 -36.06
N LEU A 6 27.09 -50.49 -35.67
CA LEU A 6 28.48 -50.38 -35.14
C LEU A 6 28.79 -48.95 -34.65
N ALA A 7 29.90 -48.76 -33.92
CA ALA A 7 30.19 -47.57 -33.11
C ALA A 7 31.54 -46.90 -33.44
N ALA A 8 31.75 -45.68 -32.93
CA ALA A 8 33.06 -45.04 -32.79
C ALA A 8 33.06 -44.10 -31.56
N LEU A 9 34.24 -43.87 -30.95
CA LEU A 9 34.43 -42.97 -29.79
C LEU A 9 34.95 -41.60 -30.27
N GLY A 10 34.81 -40.55 -29.44
CA GLY A 10 35.50 -39.28 -29.72
C GLY A 10 35.36 -38.17 -28.67
N GLY A 11 36.43 -37.93 -27.89
CA GLY A 11 36.91 -36.59 -27.52
C GLY A 11 36.12 -35.73 -26.53
N THR A 12 36.56 -35.73 -25.26
CA THR A 12 36.29 -34.63 -24.33
C THR A 12 37.03 -33.36 -24.77
N VAL A 13 36.38 -32.20 -24.79
CA VAL A 13 37.03 -30.88 -24.85
C VAL A 13 36.41 -29.98 -23.79
N VAL A 14 37.25 -29.44 -22.90
CA VAL A 14 36.87 -28.41 -21.92
C VAL A 14 37.44 -27.08 -22.41
N LEU A 15 36.60 -26.05 -22.50
CA LEU A 15 37.01 -24.68 -22.80
C LEU A 15 36.30 -23.72 -21.85
N LEU A 16 36.99 -23.33 -20.77
CA LEU A 16 36.60 -22.16 -19.98
C LEU A 16 37.05 -20.90 -20.73
N ALA A 17 36.12 -19.99 -21.01
CA ALA A 17 36.41 -18.65 -21.50
C ALA A 17 36.16 -17.63 -20.37
N ALA A 18 37.22 -17.19 -19.69
CA ALA A 18 37.14 -16.13 -18.70
C ALA A 18 37.16 -14.75 -19.40
N LEU A 19 36.02 -14.05 -19.37
CA LEU A 19 35.91 -12.69 -19.92
C LEU A 19 36.44 -11.65 -18.92
N VAL A 20 37.73 -11.35 -19.02
CA VAL A 20 38.35 -10.24 -18.28
C VAL A 20 38.24 -8.95 -19.09
N GLY A 21 37.24 -8.12 -18.79
CA GLY A 21 37.06 -6.81 -19.41
C GLY A 21 37.97 -5.76 -18.76
N CYS A 22 38.96 -5.25 -19.49
CA CYS A 22 39.76 -4.11 -19.04
C CYS A 22 38.99 -2.79 -19.21
N ALA A 23 38.67 -2.12 -18.11
CA ALA A 23 38.24 -0.72 -18.12
C ALA A 23 39.46 0.22 -18.03
N THR A 24 39.53 1.22 -18.90
CA THR A 24 40.67 2.17 -18.98
C THR A 24 40.46 3.37 -18.05
N PRO A 25 41.43 3.76 -17.21
CA PRO A 25 41.28 4.92 -16.32
C PRO A 25 41.43 6.25 -17.07
N GLY A 26 40.43 7.13 -16.93
CA GLY A 26 40.53 8.55 -17.31
C GLY A 26 41.08 9.39 -16.15
N ALA A 27 41.96 10.36 -16.44
CA ALA A 27 42.72 11.07 -15.40
C ALA A 27 42.16 12.46 -15.04
N ALA A 28 41.83 12.61 -13.75
CA ALA A 28 41.90 13.80 -12.89
C ALA A 28 41.49 15.20 -13.43
N GLY A 29 40.43 15.75 -12.82
CA GLY A 29 40.28 17.20 -12.55
C GLY A 29 40.41 17.45 -11.03
N PRO A 30 40.97 18.58 -10.56
CA PRO A 30 41.23 18.80 -9.14
C PRO A 30 40.12 19.57 -8.40
N GLY A 31 39.60 19.02 -7.29
CA GLY A 31 38.82 19.79 -6.31
C GLY A 31 37.87 18.94 -5.45
N GLY A 32 38.00 19.06 -4.11
CA GLY A 32 36.96 18.67 -3.15
C GLY A 32 36.76 17.17 -2.90
N SER A 33 37.57 16.57 -2.01
CA SER A 33 37.29 15.25 -1.44
C SER A 33 36.49 15.37 -0.14
N VAL A 34 35.23 14.91 -0.15
CA VAL A 34 34.46 14.61 1.06
C VAL A 34 34.05 13.13 0.99
N PRO A 35 34.58 12.25 1.85
CA PRO A 35 34.19 10.85 1.91
C PRO A 35 33.19 10.62 3.05
N ASP A 36 31.92 10.89 2.79
CA ASP A 36 30.80 10.32 3.56
C ASP A 36 30.13 9.21 2.73
N GLY A 37 29.59 8.16 3.34
CA GLY A 37 29.59 7.90 4.78
C GLY A 37 28.51 6.89 5.15
N GLY A 38 28.87 5.60 5.07
CA GLY A 38 27.94 4.50 5.26
C GLY A 38 27.37 3.98 3.93
N ALA A 39 27.45 2.66 3.76
CA ALA A 39 26.34 1.98 3.09
C ALA A 39 25.19 2.02 4.11
N ALA A 40 24.04 2.56 3.72
CA ALA A 40 22.84 2.35 4.52
C ALA A 40 22.55 0.84 4.50
N ASP A 41 22.53 0.20 5.67
CA ASP A 41 22.12 -1.20 5.80
C ASP A 41 20.69 -1.29 5.28
N SER A 42 20.58 -1.76 4.04
CA SER A 42 19.34 -1.71 3.28
C SER A 42 18.49 -2.88 3.74
N ALA A 43 17.79 -2.67 4.87
CA ALA A 43 16.63 -3.48 5.22
C ALA A 43 15.75 -3.62 3.97
N PRO A 44 15.23 -4.82 3.66
CA PRO A 44 14.36 -4.98 2.51
C PRO A 44 13.17 -4.04 2.67
N ALA A 45 12.93 -3.21 1.65
CA ALA A 45 11.88 -2.19 1.71
C ALA A 45 10.55 -2.84 2.10
N TRP A 46 9.90 -2.28 3.11
CA TRP A 46 8.64 -2.80 3.61
C TRP A 46 7.52 -2.48 2.62
N GLU A 47 6.71 -3.49 2.30
CA GLU A 47 5.56 -3.36 1.42
C GLU A 47 4.47 -2.53 2.11
N VAL A 48 4.29 -1.31 1.61
CA VAL A 48 3.33 -0.32 2.12
C VAL A 48 2.75 0.43 0.92
N ASP A 49 1.42 0.42 0.81
CA ASP A 49 0.68 1.23 -0.16
C ASP A 49 0.11 2.47 0.52
N ALA A 50 -0.06 3.54 -0.26
CA ALA A 50 -0.73 4.75 0.22
C ALA A 50 -1.58 5.44 -0.86
N GLY A 51 -2.58 6.21 -0.43
CA GLY A 51 -3.54 6.88 -1.30
C GLY A 51 -4.27 8.03 -0.62
N TRP A 52 -4.79 9.00 -1.40
CA TRP A 52 -5.56 10.12 -0.84
C TRP A 52 -7.01 9.75 -0.56
N ILE A 53 -7.51 10.12 0.62
CA ILE A 53 -8.92 9.98 1.03
C ILE A 53 -9.45 11.29 1.61
N ALA A 54 -10.75 11.35 1.92
CA ALA A 54 -11.40 12.50 2.57
C ALA A 54 -11.07 13.87 1.93
N GLY A 55 -11.22 14.00 0.61
CA GLY A 55 -10.96 15.26 -0.09
C GLY A 55 -9.49 15.70 -0.08
N GLY A 56 -8.56 14.77 0.16
CA GLY A 56 -7.13 15.04 0.36
C GLY A 56 -6.74 15.40 1.80
N THR A 57 -7.68 15.40 2.76
CA THR A 57 -7.38 15.76 4.17
C THR A 57 -6.80 14.60 4.99
N MET A 58 -6.90 13.37 4.48
CA MET A 58 -6.29 12.18 5.06
C MET A 58 -5.61 11.34 3.97
N ILE A 59 -4.62 10.56 4.39
CA ILE A 59 -3.95 9.53 3.60
C ILE A 59 -4.42 8.18 4.14
N ALA A 60 -4.87 7.29 3.25
CA ALA A 60 -4.95 5.88 3.54
C ALA A 60 -3.53 5.31 3.46
N VAL A 61 -3.00 4.78 4.56
CA VAL A 61 -1.79 3.95 4.58
C VAL A 61 -2.21 2.51 4.77
N VAL A 62 -1.70 1.60 3.94
CA VAL A 62 -1.98 0.17 4.03
C VAL A 62 -0.67 -0.57 4.21
N THR A 63 -0.53 -1.25 5.33
CA THR A 63 0.58 -2.17 5.61
C THR A 63 0.08 -3.61 5.50
N TYR A 64 0.96 -4.59 5.33
CA TYR A 64 0.59 -5.99 5.20
C TYR A 64 1.11 -6.82 6.38
N GLY A 65 0.22 -7.53 7.07
CA GLY A 65 0.56 -8.24 8.30
C GLY A 65 -0.57 -9.10 8.89
N SER A 66 -0.34 -9.61 10.09
CA SER A 66 -1.26 -10.48 10.85
C SER A 66 -2.59 -9.80 11.20
N SER A 67 -3.72 -10.48 11.00
CA SER A 67 -5.03 -9.90 11.33
C SER A 67 -5.24 -9.66 12.83
N SER A 68 -4.57 -10.41 13.71
CA SER A 68 -4.60 -10.17 15.17
C SER A 68 -3.54 -9.18 15.67
N CYS A 69 -2.64 -8.71 14.81
CA CYS A 69 -1.57 -7.76 15.15
C CYS A 69 -1.49 -6.60 14.14
N ALA A 70 -2.58 -5.84 14.02
CA ALA A 70 -2.60 -4.59 13.26
C ALA A 70 -1.79 -3.49 14.01
N PRO A 71 -0.84 -2.80 13.34
CA PRO A 71 -0.10 -1.71 13.96
C PRO A 71 -1.01 -0.53 14.30
N VAL A 72 -0.58 0.30 15.26
CA VAL A 72 -1.31 1.50 15.68
C VAL A 72 -0.55 2.76 15.31
N LEU A 73 -1.28 3.81 14.92
CA LEU A 73 -0.68 5.10 14.55
C LEU A 73 0.10 5.69 15.74
N GLY A 74 1.31 6.16 15.47
CA GLY A 74 2.17 6.88 16.41
C GLY A 74 2.19 8.37 16.13
N GLU A 75 3.34 8.88 15.71
CA GLU A 75 3.54 10.28 15.32
C GLU A 75 3.38 10.45 13.80
N VAL A 76 2.89 11.62 13.38
CA VAL A 76 2.74 11.99 11.97
C VAL A 76 3.21 13.43 11.83
N ALA A 77 4.22 13.68 11.00
CA ALA A 77 4.85 14.98 10.85
C ALA A 77 5.27 15.25 9.40
N GLU A 78 5.49 16.52 9.08
CA GLU A 78 6.27 16.92 7.89
C GLU A 78 7.72 17.15 8.34
N VAL A 79 8.67 16.51 7.65
CA VAL A 79 10.11 16.59 7.92
C VAL A 79 10.86 16.68 6.59
N ASP A 80 11.56 17.80 6.37
CA ASP A 80 12.40 18.06 5.18
C ASP A 80 11.70 17.80 3.82
N GLY A 81 10.39 18.04 3.75
CA GLY A 81 9.55 17.83 2.56
C GLY A 81 8.93 16.43 2.44
N VAL A 82 8.95 15.63 3.50
CA VAL A 82 8.40 14.27 3.57
C VAL A 82 7.38 14.16 4.71
N VAL A 83 6.25 13.48 4.45
CA VAL A 83 5.32 13.05 5.48
C VAL A 83 5.88 11.79 6.14
N ASP A 84 6.52 11.92 7.30
CA ASP A 84 6.99 10.75 8.07
C ASP A 84 5.86 10.28 9.01
N VAL A 85 5.51 9.00 8.88
CA VAL A 85 4.43 8.30 9.58
C VAL A 85 5.07 7.21 10.44
N THR A 86 5.22 7.49 11.73
CA THR A 86 5.69 6.50 12.70
C THR A 86 4.52 5.65 13.17
N LEU A 87 4.61 4.34 12.97
CA LEU A 87 3.70 3.33 13.52
C LEU A 87 4.31 2.66 14.75
N ARG A 88 3.46 2.04 15.55
CA ARG A 88 3.86 1.31 16.77
C ARG A 88 3.22 -0.08 16.77
N ASP A 89 3.90 -1.03 17.42
CA ASP A 89 3.39 -2.37 17.61
C ASP A 89 2.05 -2.38 18.38
N PRO A 90 1.16 -3.35 18.09
CA PRO A 90 -0.03 -3.59 18.89
C PRO A 90 0.29 -4.12 20.29
N GLU A 91 -0.60 -3.89 21.25
CA GLU A 91 -0.52 -4.45 22.61
C GLU A 91 -0.97 -5.95 22.65
N ALA A 92 -0.54 -6.75 21.66
CA ALA A 92 -0.94 -8.13 21.48
C ALA A 92 0.16 -9.12 21.94
N GLU A 93 -0.21 -10.12 22.74
CA GLU A 93 0.75 -11.13 23.24
C GLU A 93 1.14 -12.20 22.20
N ALA A 94 0.33 -12.39 21.16
CA ALA A 94 0.56 -13.34 20.08
C ALA A 94 -0.13 -12.90 18.78
N CYS A 95 0.50 -13.19 17.65
CA CYS A 95 0.01 -12.88 16.32
C CYS A 95 -0.44 -14.16 15.58
N THR A 96 -1.46 -14.05 14.75
CA THR A 96 -1.86 -15.08 13.78
C THR A 96 -0.93 -15.08 12.56
N ASP A 97 -0.66 -16.25 11.97
CA ASP A 97 0.28 -16.42 10.84
C ASP A 97 -0.26 -15.98 9.45
N ASP A 98 -1.39 -15.28 9.40
CA ASP A 98 -1.99 -14.79 8.16
C ASP A 98 -1.39 -13.45 7.70
N LEU A 99 -1.59 -13.12 6.42
CA LEU A 99 -1.17 -11.87 5.81
C LEU A 99 -2.39 -11.18 5.20
N VAL A 100 -2.79 -10.05 5.77
CA VAL A 100 -3.93 -9.25 5.32
C VAL A 100 -3.56 -7.76 5.21
N PRO A 101 -4.30 -6.97 4.42
CA PRO A 101 -4.20 -5.51 4.46
C PRO A 101 -4.59 -4.96 5.83
N GLN A 102 -3.75 -4.09 6.38
CA GLN A 102 -3.92 -3.41 7.66
C GLN A 102 -4.01 -1.89 7.40
N PRO A 103 -5.22 -1.36 7.10
CA PRO A 103 -5.42 0.05 6.77
C PRO A 103 -5.40 0.96 8.00
N LEU A 104 -4.72 2.10 7.86
CA LEU A 104 -4.66 3.20 8.82
C LEU A 104 -5.02 4.53 8.14
N ALA A 105 -5.95 5.27 8.74
CA ALA A 105 -6.28 6.63 8.30
C ALA A 105 -5.31 7.62 8.98
N VAL A 106 -4.48 8.27 8.16
CA VAL A 106 -3.42 9.19 8.60
C VAL A 106 -3.85 10.63 8.30
N PRO A 107 -3.93 11.54 9.29
CA PRO A 107 -4.23 12.94 9.04
C PRO A 107 -3.05 13.63 8.34
N VAL A 108 -3.34 14.48 7.36
CA VAL A 108 -2.31 15.22 6.62
C VAL A 108 -1.67 16.29 7.53
N PRO A 109 -0.33 16.31 7.69
CA PRO A 109 0.35 17.32 8.50
C PRO A 109 0.14 18.76 8.00
N ALA A 110 0.12 19.71 8.94
CA ALA A 110 0.03 21.12 8.60
C ALA A 110 1.27 21.59 7.81
N GLY A 111 1.04 22.15 6.63
CA GLY A 111 2.10 22.60 5.70
C GLY A 111 2.17 21.78 4.41
N VAL A 112 1.60 20.57 4.40
CA VAL A 112 1.45 19.74 3.19
C VAL A 112 0.23 20.21 2.40
N GLU A 113 0.40 20.46 1.10
CA GLU A 113 -0.68 20.77 0.16
C GLU A 113 -0.94 19.55 -0.74
N PRO A 114 -2.07 18.83 -0.59
CA PRO A 114 -2.34 17.62 -1.36
C PRO A 114 -2.27 17.81 -2.88
N ARG A 115 -2.54 19.02 -3.39
CA ARG A 115 -2.48 19.30 -4.84
C ARG A 115 -1.07 19.36 -5.43
N ASP A 116 -0.02 19.46 -4.61
CA ASP A 116 1.37 19.36 -5.08
C ASP A 116 1.87 17.89 -5.10
N GLY A 117 1.11 16.96 -4.52
CA GLY A 117 1.55 15.60 -4.20
C GLY A 117 2.35 15.55 -2.91
N ALA A 118 2.76 14.36 -2.48
CA ALA A 118 3.55 14.19 -1.26
C ALA A 118 4.45 12.96 -1.33
N ARG A 119 5.67 13.05 -0.80
CA ARG A 119 6.39 11.84 -0.38
C ARG A 119 5.92 11.46 1.01
N VAL A 120 5.59 10.19 1.19
CA VAL A 120 5.25 9.58 2.47
C VAL A 120 6.33 8.56 2.79
N THR A 121 6.84 8.57 4.02
CA THR A 121 7.53 7.40 4.56
C THR A 121 6.72 6.84 5.72
N VAL A 122 6.56 5.53 5.77
CA VAL A 122 5.96 4.80 6.88
C VAL A 122 7.03 3.95 7.57
N SER A 123 7.06 3.96 8.89
CA SER A 123 8.02 3.17 9.69
C SER A 123 7.35 2.38 10.81
N LEU A 124 7.90 1.20 11.13
CA LEU A 124 7.46 0.35 12.24
C LEU A 124 8.68 -0.38 12.82
N GLY A 125 9.20 0.09 13.95
CA GLY A 125 10.48 -0.38 14.49
C GLY A 125 11.62 -0.12 13.49
N ASP A 126 12.34 -1.18 13.09
CA ASP A 126 13.40 -1.12 12.08
C ASP A 126 12.88 -1.21 10.63
N ALA A 127 11.57 -1.45 10.41
CA ALA A 127 10.97 -1.52 9.07
C ALA A 127 10.63 -0.11 8.54
N ARG A 128 10.88 0.12 7.25
CA ARG A 128 10.60 1.40 6.55
C ARG A 128 10.11 1.13 5.12
N GLY A 129 9.08 1.85 4.69
CA GLY A 129 8.54 1.83 3.32
C GLY A 129 8.25 3.25 2.83
N ASP A 130 8.65 3.57 1.61
CA ASP A 130 8.60 4.92 1.03
C ASP A 130 7.67 4.96 -0.20
N ILE A 131 6.74 5.92 -0.25
CA ILE A 131 5.71 6.06 -1.27
C ILE A 131 5.66 7.50 -1.79
N ASP A 132 5.64 7.68 -3.12
CA ASP A 132 5.37 8.98 -3.74
C ASP A 132 3.89 9.06 -4.14
N LEU A 133 3.09 9.84 -3.40
CA LEU A 133 1.69 10.11 -3.72
C LEU A 133 1.57 11.13 -4.88
N PRO A 134 0.75 10.86 -5.90
CA PRO A 134 0.48 11.82 -6.97
C PRO A 134 -0.29 13.05 -6.44
N ALA A 135 -0.33 14.12 -7.22
CA ALA A 135 -1.14 15.31 -6.88
C ALA A 135 -2.64 14.95 -6.73
N TYR A 136 -3.26 15.38 -5.62
CA TYR A 136 -4.69 15.20 -5.41
C TYR A 136 -5.49 16.08 -6.38
N THR A 137 -6.27 15.45 -7.26
CA THR A 137 -7.04 16.14 -8.31
C THR A 137 -8.53 16.28 -8.00
N GLY A 138 -9.01 15.73 -6.88
CA GLY A 138 -10.41 15.79 -6.48
C GLY A 138 -10.86 17.12 -5.90
N ASP A 139 -12.18 17.23 -5.74
CA ASP A 139 -12.83 18.27 -4.94
C ASP A 139 -12.75 17.92 -3.43
N PRO A 140 -12.72 18.92 -2.53
CA PRO A 140 -12.89 18.70 -1.09
C PRO A 140 -14.25 18.03 -0.80
N VAL A 141 -14.29 17.15 0.20
CA VAL A 141 -15.53 16.52 0.70
C VAL A 141 -15.99 17.16 2.01
N GLU A 142 -17.26 17.00 2.37
CA GLU A 142 -17.76 17.43 3.68
C GLU A 142 -17.28 16.48 4.79
N GLU A 143 -17.04 17.02 6.00
CA GLU A 143 -16.62 16.23 7.16
C GLU A 143 -17.64 15.12 7.50
N PHE A 144 -17.17 13.97 7.97
CA PHE A 144 -17.98 12.76 8.23
C PHE A 144 -18.66 12.13 6.99
N THR A 145 -18.37 12.58 5.77
CA THR A 145 -18.78 11.90 4.53
C THR A 145 -17.86 10.71 4.22
N PRO A 146 -18.38 9.58 3.72
CA PRO A 146 -17.57 8.52 3.14
C PRO A 146 -16.70 8.99 1.97
N SER A 147 -15.60 8.28 1.71
CA SER A 147 -14.75 8.53 0.52
C SER A 147 -13.95 7.29 0.14
N ALA A 148 -13.45 7.26 -1.09
CA ALA A 148 -12.60 6.19 -1.59
C ALA A 148 -11.36 6.76 -2.28
N GLY A 149 -10.25 6.03 -2.20
CA GLY A 149 -8.98 6.35 -2.85
C GLY A 149 -8.25 5.08 -3.30
N TRP A 150 -7.50 5.16 -4.39
CA TRP A 150 -6.63 4.08 -4.83
C TRP A 150 -5.45 3.89 -3.87
N VAL A 151 -5.14 2.64 -3.54
CA VAL A 151 -3.94 2.25 -2.80
C VAL A 151 -3.26 1.14 -3.60
N GLY A 152 -2.06 1.43 -4.10
CA GLY A 152 -1.40 0.59 -5.10
C GLY A 152 -2.16 0.53 -6.44
N ASP A 153 -2.06 -0.61 -7.13
CA ASP A 153 -2.70 -0.82 -8.43
C ASP A 153 -4.09 -1.47 -8.31
N ASP A 154 -4.22 -2.54 -7.52
CA ASP A 154 -5.41 -3.40 -7.49
C ASP A 154 -6.27 -3.27 -6.22
N ALA A 155 -6.08 -2.21 -5.43
CA ALA A 155 -6.82 -2.03 -4.17
C ALA A 155 -7.39 -0.61 -3.98
N ILE A 156 -8.53 -0.55 -3.30
CA ILE A 156 -9.27 0.67 -2.99
C ILE A 156 -9.43 0.78 -1.48
N ALA A 157 -8.93 1.86 -0.89
CA ALA A 157 -9.18 2.21 0.50
C ALA A 157 -10.53 2.92 0.63
N LEU A 158 -11.39 2.42 1.51
CA LEU A 158 -12.74 2.91 1.75
C LEU A 158 -12.82 3.51 3.15
N LEU A 159 -13.01 4.83 3.22
CA LEU A 159 -13.28 5.53 4.47
C LEU A 159 -14.79 5.61 4.70
N THR A 160 -15.21 5.11 5.86
CA THR A 160 -16.54 5.34 6.45
C THR A 160 -16.38 5.95 7.84
N TRP A 161 -17.48 6.32 8.49
CA TRP A 161 -17.47 6.93 9.82
C TRP A 161 -18.44 6.19 10.73
N GLY A 162 -17.98 5.81 11.92
CA GLY A 162 -18.77 5.04 12.88
C GLY A 162 -18.00 4.74 14.17
N SER A 163 -18.50 3.78 14.95
CA SER A 163 -17.85 3.32 16.19
C SER A 163 -16.47 2.72 15.91
N SER A 164 -15.44 3.16 16.63
CA SER A 164 -14.09 2.58 16.51
C SER A 164 -14.03 1.07 16.78
N SER A 165 -14.92 0.52 17.61
CA SER A 165 -14.98 -0.94 17.89
C SER A 165 -15.82 -1.75 16.90
N CYS A 166 -16.44 -1.11 15.90
CA CYS A 166 -17.36 -1.75 14.95
C CYS A 166 -17.06 -1.31 13.51
N ARG A 167 -15.82 -1.53 13.04
CA ARG A 167 -15.40 -1.25 11.66
C ARG A 167 -16.12 -2.19 10.66
N PRO A 168 -16.59 -1.69 9.50
CA PRO A 168 -17.18 -2.54 8.47
C PRO A 168 -16.20 -3.56 7.90
N ILE A 169 -16.66 -4.81 7.76
CA ILE A 169 -15.92 -5.91 7.12
C ILE A 169 -16.44 -6.05 5.69
N VAL A 170 -15.56 -6.07 4.68
CA VAL A 170 -15.96 -6.35 3.29
C VAL A 170 -16.34 -7.83 3.16
N GLU A 171 -17.57 -8.09 2.73
CA GLU A 171 -18.06 -9.44 2.40
C GLU A 171 -17.76 -9.79 0.94
N SER A 172 -17.95 -8.83 0.03
CA SER A 172 -17.67 -9.02 -1.39
C SER A 172 -17.32 -7.72 -2.10
N VAL A 173 -16.43 -7.83 -3.09
CA VAL A 173 -16.14 -6.80 -4.08
C VAL A 173 -16.66 -7.29 -5.43
N SER A 174 -17.12 -6.38 -6.28
CA SER A 174 -17.64 -6.71 -7.60
C SER A 174 -17.48 -5.57 -8.59
N VAL A 175 -16.52 -5.68 -9.50
CA VAL A 175 -16.49 -4.87 -10.71
C VAL A 175 -17.75 -5.16 -11.55
N LYS A 176 -18.49 -4.12 -11.91
CA LYS A 176 -19.68 -4.22 -12.79
C LYS A 176 -19.38 -3.73 -14.21
N SER A 177 -18.41 -2.82 -14.32
CA SER A 177 -17.76 -2.33 -15.53
C SER A 177 -16.47 -1.61 -15.12
N ALA A 178 -15.56 -1.31 -16.04
CA ALA A 178 -14.33 -0.57 -15.70
C ALA A 178 -14.60 0.72 -14.90
N ALA A 179 -15.66 1.48 -15.22
CA ALA A 179 -16.04 2.70 -14.48
C ALA A 179 -16.86 2.48 -13.17
N SER A 180 -17.11 1.23 -12.73
CA SER A 180 -18.01 0.95 -11.60
C SER A 180 -17.66 -0.32 -10.81
N VAL A 181 -17.34 -0.13 -9.54
CA VAL A 181 -17.16 -1.17 -8.52
C VAL A 181 -18.33 -1.12 -7.54
N VAL A 182 -18.79 -2.28 -7.05
CA VAL A 182 -19.72 -2.38 -5.92
C VAL A 182 -19.04 -3.16 -4.80
N VAL A 183 -19.11 -2.63 -3.58
CA VAL A 183 -18.58 -3.27 -2.38
C VAL A 183 -19.73 -3.52 -1.41
N THR A 184 -19.88 -4.77 -1.00
CA THR A 184 -20.88 -5.21 -0.01
C THR A 184 -20.16 -5.41 1.32
N PHE A 185 -20.64 -4.76 2.38
CA PHE A 185 -20.16 -5.05 3.72
C PHE A 185 -20.99 -6.16 4.38
N ALA A 186 -20.33 -6.98 5.19
CA ALA A 186 -20.98 -8.02 5.98
C ALA A 186 -22.00 -7.40 6.95
N THR A 187 -23.11 -8.10 7.18
CA THR A 187 -24.08 -7.67 8.19
C THR A 187 -23.50 -7.90 9.60
N PRO A 188 -23.42 -6.87 10.46
CA PRO A 188 -22.96 -7.03 11.85
C PRO A 188 -23.83 -8.00 12.65
N ASP A 189 -23.24 -8.68 13.63
CA ASP A 189 -24.01 -9.55 14.53
C ASP A 189 -25.03 -8.73 15.34
N ALA A 190 -26.24 -9.26 15.52
CA ALA A 190 -27.36 -8.51 16.08
C ALA A 190 -27.20 -8.14 17.57
N ASP A 191 -26.25 -8.76 18.27
CA ASP A 191 -25.83 -8.48 19.64
C ASP A 191 -24.40 -7.90 19.73
N GLN A 192 -23.79 -7.48 18.60
CA GLN A 192 -22.49 -6.82 18.58
C GLN A 192 -22.51 -5.52 19.38
N VAL A 193 -21.70 -5.44 20.43
CA VAL A 193 -21.59 -4.26 21.29
C VAL A 193 -20.59 -3.27 20.69
N CYS A 194 -21.10 -2.12 20.24
CA CYS A 194 -20.30 -1.02 19.73
C CYS A 194 -20.04 0.06 20.78
N THR A 195 -18.87 0.70 20.70
CA THR A 195 -18.59 1.94 21.44
C THR A 195 -19.42 3.11 20.90
N MET A 196 -19.57 4.18 21.69
CA MET A 196 -20.43 5.34 21.36
C MET A 196 -19.69 6.52 20.72
N ASP A 197 -18.40 6.37 20.42
CA ASP A 197 -17.62 7.37 19.67
C ASP A 197 -17.92 7.36 18.17
N MET A 198 -17.52 8.43 17.50
CA MET A 198 -17.49 8.56 16.05
C MET A 198 -16.03 8.71 15.62
N ALA A 199 -15.55 7.76 14.82
CA ALA A 199 -14.16 7.64 14.39
C ALA A 199 -14.08 7.35 12.88
N PRO A 200 -12.97 7.69 12.22
CA PRO A 200 -12.70 7.23 10.86
C PRO A 200 -12.52 5.70 10.86
N GLN A 201 -13.25 5.03 9.98
CA GLN A 201 -13.21 3.59 9.79
C GLN A 201 -12.68 3.32 8.38
N LEU A 202 -11.44 2.84 8.27
CA LEU A 202 -10.80 2.54 6.99
C LEU A 202 -10.80 1.02 6.75
N THR A 203 -11.29 0.59 5.59
CA THR A 203 -11.32 -0.81 5.15
C THR A 203 -10.83 -0.91 3.70
N VAL A 204 -10.08 -1.96 3.34
CA VAL A 204 -9.59 -2.16 1.97
C VAL A 204 -10.52 -3.10 1.20
N ALA A 205 -10.92 -2.68 -0.01
CA ALA A 205 -11.50 -3.54 -1.02
C ALA A 205 -10.42 -3.88 -2.06
N GLN A 206 -9.97 -5.14 -2.07
CA GLN A 206 -9.07 -5.64 -3.13
C GLN A 206 -9.89 -6.05 -4.37
N LEU A 207 -9.34 -5.78 -5.54
CA LEU A 207 -9.86 -6.18 -6.83
C LEU A 207 -9.28 -7.54 -7.27
N ASP A 208 -9.74 -8.02 -8.42
CA ASP A 208 -9.12 -9.13 -9.14
C ASP A 208 -8.13 -8.51 -10.15
N PRO A 209 -6.82 -8.79 -10.08
CA PRO A 209 -5.82 -8.15 -10.93
C PRO A 209 -5.93 -8.52 -12.43
N ASP A 210 -6.71 -9.55 -12.77
CA ASP A 210 -7.06 -9.86 -14.17
C ASP A 210 -8.24 -8.98 -14.69
N VAL A 211 -8.74 -8.00 -13.91
CA VAL A 211 -9.92 -7.18 -14.23
C VAL A 211 -9.62 -5.67 -14.22
N GLU A 212 -9.52 -5.08 -15.40
CA GLU A 212 -9.29 -3.64 -15.58
C GLU A 212 -10.43 -2.76 -14.99
N VAL A 213 -10.06 -1.76 -14.19
CA VAL A 213 -10.93 -0.72 -13.62
C VAL A 213 -10.35 0.65 -13.93
N ASP A 214 -11.20 1.60 -14.35
CA ASP A 214 -10.79 2.96 -14.70
C ASP A 214 -10.37 3.73 -13.43
N ARG A 215 -9.29 4.51 -13.46
CA ARG A 215 -8.82 5.21 -12.24
C ARG A 215 -9.76 6.35 -11.78
N ASP A 216 -10.66 6.83 -12.64
CA ASP A 216 -11.75 7.76 -12.30
C ASP A 216 -13.11 7.05 -12.05
N ALA A 217 -13.10 5.73 -11.89
CA ALA A 217 -14.29 4.94 -11.56
C ALA A 217 -14.97 5.35 -10.24
N THR A 218 -16.20 4.89 -10.10
CA THR A 218 -17.00 5.05 -8.88
C THR A 218 -17.11 3.73 -8.11
N VAL A 219 -17.16 3.82 -6.78
CA VAL A 219 -17.49 2.70 -5.91
C VAL A 219 -18.84 2.95 -5.21
N THR A 220 -19.75 1.98 -5.34
CA THR A 220 -20.99 1.93 -4.57
C THR A 220 -20.78 1.12 -3.29
N LEU A 221 -21.02 1.76 -2.14
CA LEU A 221 -21.00 1.17 -0.81
C LEU A 221 -22.39 0.61 -0.47
N GLY A 222 -22.52 -0.70 -0.36
CA GLY A 222 -23.78 -1.39 -0.04
C GLY A 222 -23.86 -1.84 1.41
N VAL A 223 -24.85 -1.33 2.15
CA VAL A 223 -25.22 -1.78 3.51
C VAL A 223 -26.74 -1.78 3.65
N LEU A 224 -27.35 -2.96 3.85
CA LEU A 224 -28.73 -3.13 4.34
C LEU A 224 -29.77 -2.19 3.66
N ASP A 225 -29.96 -2.37 2.35
CA ASP A 225 -30.84 -1.58 1.46
C ASP A 225 -30.48 -0.08 1.28
N ALA A 226 -29.46 0.43 1.96
CA ALA A 226 -28.83 1.71 1.66
C ALA A 226 -27.64 1.52 0.69
N ALA A 227 -27.53 2.43 -0.27
CA ALA A 227 -26.44 2.47 -1.24
C ALA A 227 -25.95 3.91 -1.41
N GLU A 228 -24.70 4.17 -1.02
CA GLU A 228 -24.00 5.43 -1.30
C GLU A 228 -23.00 5.20 -2.44
N THR A 229 -22.69 6.21 -3.25
CA THR A 229 -21.73 6.06 -4.36
C THR A 229 -20.79 7.24 -4.38
N VAL A 230 -19.49 6.96 -4.28
CA VAL A 230 -18.41 7.94 -4.25
C VAL A 230 -17.45 7.70 -5.42
N SER A 231 -16.82 8.76 -5.92
CA SER A 231 -15.67 8.61 -6.82
C SER A 231 -14.49 8.01 -6.05
N ILE A 232 -13.79 7.08 -6.69
CA ILE A 232 -12.43 6.71 -6.28
C ILE A 232 -11.48 7.85 -6.73
N ARG A 233 -10.39 8.07 -6.00
CA ARG A 233 -9.49 9.22 -6.15
C ARG A 233 -8.01 8.83 -6.08
#